data_AF-A0AAV7UQ38-F1
#
_entry.id   AF-A0AAV7UQ38-F1
#
_cell.length_a   1.000
_cell.length_b   1.000
_cell.length_c   1.000
_cell.angle_alpha   90.00
_cell.angle_beta   90.00
_cell.angle_gamma   90.00
#
_symmetry.space_group_name_H-M   'P 1'
#
loop_
_entity.id
_entity.type
_entity.pdbx_description
1 polymer ?
#
loop_
_entity_poly.entity_id
_entity_poly.type
_entity_poly.pdbx_seq_one_letter_code
_entity_poly.pdbx_strand_id
1 'polypeptide(L)'
;MAERRMLWEQAAAELFNNTRDRNGPPGAHVRTTSSMINQLEKARISELKKWWEMTSLTKYVENGRVPQGICILILPTLGYMNPDLLEEWRTQTDECSIKLMGTLITQAKRRMDEQIIKIEQLTKELEKIVNQQDVSNQLAKMEERIKNKEEEIKSHKAHKFNRDKLDYEHGRIYTFARKYDILRTKDVSKSFVEIAVH
;
A
#
# COMPACT_ATOMS: atom_id res chain seq x y z
N MET A 1 -41.43 0.38 21.65
CA MET A 1 -40.25 -0.13 20.90
C MET A 1 -40.59 -1.15 19.81
N ALA A 2 -41.72 -1.88 19.88
CA ALA A 2 -42.14 -2.83 18.85
C ALA A 2 -42.62 -2.18 17.53
N GLU A 3 -43.32 -1.05 17.59
CA GLU A 3 -43.86 -0.37 16.40
C GLU A 3 -42.79 0.15 15.42
N ARG A 4 -41.63 0.59 15.94
CA ARG A 4 -40.51 1.01 15.08
C ARG A 4 -39.86 -0.15 14.34
N ARG A 5 -39.95 -1.38 14.85
CA ARG A 5 -39.37 -2.55 14.16
C ARG A 5 -40.28 -3.01 13.01
N MET A 6 -41.59 -2.94 13.22
CA MET A 6 -42.61 -3.29 12.24
C MET A 6 -42.61 -2.35 11.02
N LEU A 7 -42.38 -1.05 11.22
CA LEU A 7 -42.27 -0.07 10.13
C LEU A 7 -41.04 -0.31 9.24
N TRP A 8 -39.93 -0.77 9.81
CA TRP A 8 -38.71 -1.06 9.04
C TRP A 8 -38.80 -2.39 8.30
N GLU A 9 -39.50 -3.37 8.87
CA GLU A 9 -39.80 -4.64 8.20
C GLU A 9 -40.82 -4.46 7.06
N GLN A 10 -41.82 -3.60 7.21
CA GLN A 10 -42.75 -3.25 6.12
C GLN A 10 -42.06 -2.45 5.01
N ALA A 11 -41.23 -1.46 5.35
CA ALA A 11 -40.45 -0.71 4.37
C ALA A 11 -39.43 -1.58 3.63
N ALA A 12 -38.83 -2.58 4.31
CA ALA A 12 -37.97 -3.57 3.68
C ALA A 12 -38.77 -4.50 2.75
N ALA A 13 -39.95 -4.95 3.16
CA ALA A 13 -40.79 -5.81 2.34
C ALA A 13 -41.28 -5.11 1.06
N GLU A 14 -41.59 -3.81 1.11
CA GLU A 14 -41.96 -3.02 -0.08
C GLU A 14 -40.80 -2.85 -1.06
N LEU A 15 -39.56 -2.69 -0.56
CA LEU A 15 -38.35 -2.58 -1.38
C LEU A 15 -38.05 -3.87 -2.17
N PHE A 16 -38.32 -5.04 -1.60
CA PHE A 16 -38.03 -6.34 -2.25
C PHE A 16 -39.20 -6.94 -3.05
N ASN A 17 -40.44 -6.53 -2.77
CA ASN A 17 -41.60 -6.98 -3.55
C ASN A 17 -41.76 -6.23 -4.89
N ASN A 18 -41.19 -5.03 -5.02
CA ASN A 18 -41.28 -4.22 -6.25
C ASN A 18 -40.25 -4.61 -7.34
N THR A 19 -39.41 -5.62 -7.09
CA THR A 19 -38.50 -6.21 -8.09
C THR A 19 -39.09 -7.43 -8.83
N ARG A 20 -40.37 -7.74 -8.62
CA ARG A 20 -41.09 -8.82 -9.30
C ARG A 20 -41.66 -8.33 -10.65
N ASP A 21 -40.79 -8.09 -11.63
CA ASP A 21 -40.99 -8.62 -12.99
C ASP A 21 -39.76 -8.34 -13.87
N ARG A 22 -39.00 -9.41 -14.16
CA ARG A 22 -38.29 -9.64 -15.42
C ARG A 22 -37.72 -11.06 -15.37
N ASN A 23 -38.50 -11.97 -15.93
CA ASN A 23 -38.20 -13.39 -16.10
C ASN A 23 -36.81 -13.64 -16.73
N GLY A 24 -36.00 -14.46 -16.06
CA GLY A 24 -34.78 -15.09 -16.58
C GLY A 24 -34.35 -16.25 -15.68
N PRO A 25 -33.89 -17.39 -16.22
CA PRO A 25 -33.73 -18.63 -15.47
C PRO A 25 -32.58 -18.58 -14.45
N PRO A 26 -32.61 -19.45 -13.42
CA PRO A 26 -31.66 -19.43 -12.32
C PRO A 26 -30.35 -20.14 -12.70
N GLY A 27 -29.23 -19.42 -12.70
CA GLY A 27 -27.91 -20.06 -12.76
C GLY A 27 -26.87 -19.43 -13.68
N ALA A 28 -26.60 -18.12 -13.55
CA ALA A 28 -25.30 -17.51 -13.82
C ALA A 28 -25.37 -16.07 -13.33
N HIS A 29 -24.52 -15.68 -12.39
CA HIS A 29 -24.34 -14.26 -12.08
C HIS A 29 -23.74 -13.62 -13.34
N VAL A 30 -24.57 -13.02 -14.20
CA VAL A 30 -24.10 -12.27 -15.38
C VAL A 30 -23.25 -11.13 -14.84
N ARG A 31 -21.92 -11.30 -14.89
CA ARG A 31 -20.99 -10.22 -14.55
C ARG A 31 -21.23 -9.09 -15.56
N THR A 32 -21.78 -7.98 -15.10
CA THR A 32 -21.98 -6.80 -15.95
C THR A 32 -20.64 -6.31 -16.48
N THR A 33 -20.57 -5.87 -17.73
CA THR A 33 -19.34 -5.36 -18.38
C THR A 33 -18.65 -4.28 -17.56
N SER A 34 -19.42 -3.38 -16.92
CA SER A 34 -18.91 -2.36 -16.00
C SER A 34 -18.18 -2.96 -14.78
N SER A 35 -18.66 -4.07 -14.22
CA SER A 35 -18.01 -4.76 -13.09
C SER A 35 -16.65 -5.33 -13.51
N MET A 36 -16.54 -5.87 -14.73
CA MET A 36 -15.29 -6.41 -15.24
C MET A 36 -14.27 -5.32 -15.53
N ILE A 37 -14.70 -4.19 -16.11
CA ILE A 37 -13.84 -3.00 -16.30
C ILE A 37 -13.31 -2.51 -14.96
N ASN A 38 -14.16 -2.39 -13.94
CA ASN A 38 -13.74 -1.98 -12.59
C ASN A 38 -12.76 -2.98 -11.95
N GLN A 39 -12.92 -4.28 -12.21
CA GLN A 39 -11.99 -5.30 -11.72
C GLN A 39 -10.63 -5.20 -12.41
N LEU A 40 -10.61 -5.00 -13.73
CA LEU A 40 -9.40 -4.79 -14.51
C LEU A 40 -8.67 -3.52 -14.06
N GLU A 41 -9.40 -2.43 -13.84
CA GLU A 41 -8.85 -1.17 -13.32
C GLU A 41 -8.16 -1.37 -11.97
N LYS A 42 -8.85 -2.00 -11.01
CA LYS A 42 -8.30 -2.29 -9.69
C LYS A 42 -7.05 -3.17 -9.78
N ALA A 43 -7.07 -4.16 -10.67
CA ALA A 43 -5.93 -5.05 -10.90
C ALA A 43 -4.72 -4.27 -11.45
N ARG A 44 -4.90 -3.45 -12.48
CA ARG A 44 -3.82 -2.61 -13.05
C ARG A 44 -3.30 -1.55 -12.09
N ILE A 45 -4.18 -0.85 -11.37
CA ILE A 45 -3.75 0.11 -10.35
C ILE A 45 -2.94 -0.59 -9.24
N SER A 46 -3.38 -1.77 -8.82
CA SER A 46 -2.63 -2.53 -7.82
C SER A 46 -1.27 -2.99 -8.35
N GLU A 47 -1.14 -3.30 -9.63
CA GLU A 47 0.11 -3.72 -10.26
C GLU A 47 1.07 -2.54 -10.31
N LEU A 48 0.61 -1.39 -10.80
CA LEU A 48 1.36 -0.14 -10.82
C LEU A 48 1.92 0.20 -9.43
N LYS A 49 1.10 0.11 -8.38
CA LYS A 49 1.56 0.36 -7.01
C LYS A 49 2.71 -0.57 -6.60
N LYS A 50 2.60 -1.87 -6.88
CA LYS A 50 3.65 -2.86 -6.57
C LYS A 50 4.92 -2.61 -7.38
N TRP A 51 4.77 -2.29 -8.66
CA TRP A 51 5.89 -1.97 -9.55
C TRP A 51 6.65 -0.74 -9.05
N TRP A 52 5.95 0.34 -8.74
CA TRP A 52 6.57 1.56 -8.20
C TRP A 52 7.19 1.35 -6.82
N GLU A 53 6.60 0.50 -5.98
CA GLU A 53 7.20 0.12 -4.71
C GLU A 53 8.53 -0.60 -4.91
N MET A 54 8.53 -1.66 -5.71
CA MET A 54 9.73 -2.43 -6.05
C MET A 54 10.81 -1.55 -6.68
N THR A 55 10.48 -0.79 -7.73
CA THR A 55 11.42 0.08 -8.43
C THR A 55 12.01 1.14 -7.50
N SER A 56 11.18 1.73 -6.62
CA SER A 56 11.68 2.69 -5.63
C SER A 56 12.65 2.04 -4.65
N LEU A 57 12.32 0.87 -4.10
CA LEU A 57 13.19 0.15 -3.16
C LEU A 57 14.50 -0.28 -3.83
N THR A 58 14.47 -0.74 -5.07
CA THR A 58 15.68 -1.07 -5.83
C THR A 58 16.59 0.15 -5.96
N LYS A 59 16.04 1.34 -6.24
CA LYS A 59 16.83 2.57 -6.28
C LYS A 59 17.47 2.93 -4.94
N TYR A 60 16.77 2.71 -3.83
CA TYR A 60 17.35 2.90 -2.50
C TYR A 60 18.53 1.94 -2.24
N VAL A 61 18.35 0.65 -2.55
CA VAL A 61 19.40 -0.37 -2.42
C VAL A 61 20.62 -0.04 -3.28
N GLU A 62 20.43 0.31 -4.56
CA GLU A 62 21.51 0.70 -5.48
C GLU A 62 22.32 1.91 -4.98
N ASN A 63 21.68 2.80 -4.22
CA ASN A 63 22.33 3.99 -3.66
C ASN A 63 22.87 3.78 -2.23
N GLY A 64 22.73 2.58 -1.65
CA GLY A 64 23.12 2.32 -0.26
C GLY A 64 22.34 3.16 0.75
N ARG A 65 21.09 3.51 0.45
CA ARG A 65 20.24 4.39 1.28
C ARG A 65 19.07 3.63 1.85
N VAL A 66 18.70 3.94 3.09
CA VAL A 66 17.49 3.45 3.76
C VAL A 66 16.44 4.56 3.76
N PRO A 67 15.22 4.32 3.22
CA PRO A 67 14.13 5.30 3.29
C PRO A 67 13.81 5.65 4.74
N GLN A 68 13.42 6.91 5.02
CA GLN A 68 13.06 7.32 6.38
C GLN A 68 11.97 6.46 7.01
N GLY A 69 10.99 6.00 6.22
CA GLY A 69 9.92 5.14 6.73
C GLY A 69 10.36 3.71 7.09
N ILE A 70 11.57 3.30 6.70
CA ILE A 70 12.15 1.98 7.00
C ILE A 70 13.29 2.10 8.01
N CYS A 71 13.94 3.27 8.11
CA CYS A 71 15.05 3.48 9.02
C CYS A 71 14.65 3.17 10.47
N ILE A 72 15.28 2.15 11.03
CA ILE A 72 15.06 1.69 12.39
C ILE A 72 16.07 2.40 13.28
N LEU A 73 15.61 3.32 14.15
CA LEU A 73 16.45 3.89 15.20
C LEU A 73 16.30 3.04 16.46
N ILE A 74 17.01 1.92 16.53
CA ILE A 74 17.26 1.23 17.79
C ILE A 74 18.63 1.69 18.26
N LEU A 75 18.71 2.19 19.49
CA LEU A 75 19.98 2.54 20.11
C LEU A 75 20.41 1.42 21.06
N PRO A 76 21.71 1.12 21.16
CA PRO A 76 22.19 0.17 22.15
C PRO A 76 21.97 0.72 23.56
N THR A 77 21.44 -0.12 24.46
CA THR A 77 21.28 0.23 25.88
C THR A 77 22.62 0.47 26.57
N LEU A 78 23.68 -0.18 26.08
CA LEU A 78 25.05 -0.03 26.54
C LEU A 78 25.80 0.95 25.62
N GLY A 79 26.49 1.93 26.20
CA GLY A 79 27.41 2.78 25.45
C GLY A 79 26.78 3.90 24.61
N TYR A 80 25.55 4.33 24.93
CA TYR A 80 24.85 5.43 24.25
C TYR A 80 25.59 6.79 24.25
N MET A 81 26.65 6.93 25.07
CA MET A 81 27.50 8.11 25.15
C MET A 81 28.76 8.03 24.27
N ASN A 82 29.05 6.88 23.68
CA ASN A 82 30.21 6.71 22.80
C ASN A 82 29.79 6.96 21.33
N PRO A 83 30.25 8.05 20.69
CA PRO A 83 29.86 8.38 19.31
C PRO A 83 30.32 7.31 18.31
N ASP A 84 31.49 6.71 18.50
CA ASP A 84 32.05 5.71 17.60
C ASP A 84 31.21 4.42 17.62
N LEU A 85 30.76 4.01 18.81
CA LEU A 85 29.86 2.87 18.96
C LEU A 85 28.50 3.12 18.29
N LEU A 86 27.98 4.35 18.40
CA LEU A 86 26.71 4.72 17.78
C LEU A 86 26.80 4.73 16.25
N GLU A 87 27.93 5.14 15.70
CA GLU A 87 28.19 5.12 14.26
C GLU A 87 28.29 3.70 13.73
N GLU A 88 29.06 2.84 14.41
CA GLU A 88 29.16 1.41 14.06
C GLU A 88 27.77 0.74 14.13
N TRP A 89 27.03 1.00 15.21
CA TRP A 89 25.68 0.44 15.39
C TRP A 89 24.71 0.87 14.28
N ARG A 90 24.77 2.14 13.86
CA ARG A 90 23.96 2.65 12.75
C ARG A 90 24.33 1.97 11.45
N THR A 91 25.62 1.81 11.18
CA THR A 91 26.11 1.12 9.98
C THR A 91 25.56 -0.31 9.90
N GLN A 92 25.68 -1.08 10.98
CA GLN A 92 25.14 -2.45 11.05
C GLN A 92 23.61 -2.49 10.86
N THR A 93 22.90 -1.52 11.43
CA THR A 93 21.43 -1.43 11.31
C THR A 93 20.99 -1.08 9.89
N ASP A 94 21.70 -0.16 9.24
CA ASP A 94 21.46 0.23 7.86
C ASP A 94 21.74 -0.95 6.90
N GLU A 95 22.84 -1.69 7.10
CA GLU A 95 23.14 -2.90 6.34
C GLU A 95 22.04 -3.96 6.46
N CYS A 96 21.54 -4.19 7.68
CA CYS A 96 20.41 -5.09 7.91
C CYS A 96 19.16 -4.60 7.17
N SER A 97 18.87 -3.30 7.23
CA SER A 97 17.73 -2.69 6.57
C SER A 97 17.80 -2.85 5.04
N ILE A 98 18.99 -2.67 4.45
CA ILE A 98 19.24 -2.88 3.02
C ILE A 98 19.00 -4.34 2.63
N LYS A 99 19.51 -5.30 3.43
CA LYS A 99 19.26 -6.73 3.20
C LYS A 99 17.76 -7.05 3.25
N LEU A 100 17.03 -6.51 4.23
CA LEU A 100 15.57 -6.66 4.32
C LEU A 100 14.84 -6.08 3.10
N MET A 101 15.26 -4.90 2.61
CA MET A 101 14.71 -4.34 1.36
C MET A 101 14.94 -5.27 0.17
N GLY A 102 16.10 -5.93 0.08
CA GLY A 102 16.37 -6.95 -0.94
C GLY A 102 15.39 -8.13 -0.88
N THR A 103 15.09 -8.62 0.33
CA THR A 103 14.07 -9.65 0.55
C THR A 103 12.68 -9.19 0.11
N LEU A 104 12.29 -7.96 0.46
CA LEU A 104 11.00 -7.36 0.05
C LEU A 104 10.88 -7.25 -1.47
N ILE A 105 11.94 -6.80 -2.15
CA ILE A 105 11.98 -6.71 -3.62
C ILE A 105 11.77 -8.10 -4.23
N THR A 106 12.42 -9.13 -3.69
CA THR A 106 12.31 -10.51 -4.19
C THR A 106 10.89 -11.05 -4.03
N GLN A 107 10.27 -10.81 -2.87
CA GLN A 107 8.88 -11.21 -2.63
C GLN A 107 7.90 -10.43 -3.52
N ALA A 108 8.14 -9.14 -3.74
CA ALA A 108 7.32 -8.29 -4.60
C ALA A 108 7.35 -8.77 -6.05
N LYS A 109 8.52 -9.15 -6.58
CA LYS A 109 8.67 -9.74 -7.93
C LYS A 109 7.79 -10.96 -8.12
N ARG A 110 7.88 -11.94 -7.21
CA ARG A 110 7.06 -13.16 -7.28
C ARG A 110 5.56 -12.88 -7.32
N ARG A 111 5.08 -11.93 -6.51
CA ARG A 111 3.65 -11.55 -6.48
C ARG A 111 3.23 -10.75 -7.72
N MET A 112 4.18 -10.10 -8.40
CA MET A 112 3.92 -9.35 -9.62
C MET A 112 3.58 -10.29 -10.77
N ASP A 113 4.31 -11.40 -10.90
CA ASP A 113 4.08 -12.42 -11.94
C ASP A 113 2.65 -12.98 -11.85
N GLU A 114 2.19 -13.30 -10.63
CA GLU A 114 0.81 -13.75 -10.37
C GLU A 114 -0.23 -12.72 -10.80
N GLN A 115 0.09 -11.44 -10.62
CA GLN A 115 -0.81 -10.34 -10.93
C GLN A 115 -0.88 -10.02 -12.43
N ILE A 116 0.24 -10.13 -13.14
CA ILE A 116 0.31 -10.00 -14.60
C ILE A 116 -0.59 -11.06 -15.24
N ILE A 117 -0.48 -12.32 -14.83
CA ILE A 117 -1.34 -13.41 -15.31
C ILE A 117 -2.82 -13.09 -15.10
N LYS A 118 -3.18 -12.56 -13.91
CA LYS A 118 -4.56 -12.16 -13.61
C LYS A 118 -5.06 -11.03 -14.51
N ILE A 119 -4.22 -10.03 -14.79
CA ILE A 119 -4.56 -8.90 -15.67
C ILE A 119 -4.76 -9.40 -17.10
N GLU A 120 -3.90 -10.29 -17.60
CA GLU A 120 -4.04 -10.90 -18.92
C GLU A 120 -5.35 -11.69 -19.04
N GLN A 121 -5.71 -12.48 -18.03
CA GLN A 121 -6.97 -13.22 -18.00
C GLN A 121 -8.18 -12.28 -18.05
N LEU A 122 -8.20 -11.23 -17.20
CA LEU A 122 -9.28 -10.24 -17.19
C LEU A 122 -9.37 -9.49 -18.52
N THR A 123 -8.24 -9.17 -19.14
CA THR A 123 -8.19 -8.48 -20.43
C THR A 123 -8.79 -9.35 -21.54
N LYS A 124 -8.39 -10.63 -21.62
CA LYS A 124 -8.93 -11.61 -22.58
C LYS A 124 -10.42 -11.87 -22.39
N GLU A 125 -10.90 -11.93 -21.15
CA GLU A 125 -12.33 -12.03 -20.85
C GLU A 125 -13.10 -10.79 -21.35
N LEU A 126 -12.51 -9.61 -21.19
CA LEU A 126 -13.13 -8.36 -21.59
C LEU A 126 -13.18 -8.19 -23.11
N GLU A 127 -12.13 -8.54 -23.83
CA GLU A 127 -12.05 -8.49 -25.30
C GLU A 127 -13.19 -9.28 -25.97
N LYS A 128 -13.54 -10.44 -25.41
CA LYS A 128 -14.66 -11.26 -25.90
C LYS A 128 -16.01 -10.53 -25.82
N ILE A 129 -16.19 -9.69 -24.80
CA ILE A 129 -17.43 -8.95 -24.53
C ILE A 129 -17.43 -7.61 -25.27
N VAL A 130 -16.28 -6.93 -25.39
CA VAL A 130 -16.12 -5.69 -26.16
C VAL A 130 -16.52 -5.91 -27.62
N ASN A 131 -16.18 -7.07 -28.19
CA ASN A 131 -16.62 -7.42 -29.55
C ASN A 131 -18.14 -7.56 -29.69
N GLN A 132 -18.87 -7.69 -28.58
CA GLN A 132 -20.32 -7.85 -28.52
C GLN A 132 -21.05 -6.56 -28.10
N GLN A 133 -20.35 -5.60 -27.49
CA GLN A 133 -20.94 -4.41 -26.91
C GLN A 133 -20.00 -3.21 -27.00
N ASP A 134 -20.50 -2.08 -27.52
CA ASP A 134 -19.72 -0.84 -27.59
C ASP A 134 -19.48 -0.25 -26.19
N VAL A 135 -18.30 -0.54 -25.63
CA VAL A 135 -17.84 -0.06 -24.31
C VAL A 135 -16.58 0.81 -24.41
N SER A 136 -16.27 1.30 -25.62
CA SER A 136 -15.04 2.06 -25.91
C SER A 136 -14.85 3.25 -24.97
N ASN A 137 -15.91 4.02 -24.72
CA ASN A 137 -15.88 5.17 -23.81
C ASN A 137 -15.54 4.80 -22.36
N GLN A 138 -15.98 3.63 -21.87
CA GLN A 138 -15.69 3.20 -20.50
C GLN A 138 -14.23 2.78 -20.34
N LEU A 139 -13.68 2.12 -21.37
CA LEU A 139 -12.26 1.75 -21.43
C LEU A 139 -11.35 2.96 -21.51
N ALA A 140 -11.67 3.94 -22.35
CA ALA A 140 -10.90 5.18 -22.44
C ALA A 140 -10.82 5.91 -21.09
N LYS A 141 -11.95 6.03 -20.39
CA LYS A 141 -12.00 6.61 -19.04
C LYS A 141 -11.23 5.80 -18.00
N MET A 142 -11.20 4.47 -18.13
CA MET A 142 -10.41 3.60 -17.25
C MET A 142 -8.91 3.85 -17.44
N GLU A 143 -8.44 3.87 -18.69
CA GLU A 143 -7.03 4.12 -19.00
C GLU A 143 -6.58 5.51 -18.53
N GLU A 144 -7.43 6.53 -18.69
CA GLU A 144 -7.17 7.87 -18.16
C GLU A 144 -6.99 7.85 -16.62
N ARG A 145 -7.87 7.16 -15.89
CA ARG A 145 -7.74 7.02 -14.43
C ARG A 145 -6.48 6.29 -14.02
N ILE A 146 -6.11 5.22 -14.74
CA ILE A 146 -4.87 4.47 -14.51
C ILE A 146 -3.66 5.38 -14.71
N LYS A 147 -3.62 6.15 -15.80
CA LYS A 147 -2.54 7.09 -16.10
C LYS A 147 -2.41 8.17 -15.03
N ASN A 148 -3.52 8.80 -14.63
CA ASN A 148 -3.52 9.81 -13.58
C ASN A 148 -2.98 9.25 -12.25
N LYS A 149 -3.35 8.00 -11.92
CA LYS A 149 -2.82 7.30 -10.74
C LYS A 149 -1.33 7.02 -10.86
N GLU A 150 -0.85 6.68 -12.05
CA GLU A 150 0.58 6.47 -12.28
C GLU A 150 1.39 7.76 -12.06
N GLU A 151 0.93 8.89 -12.62
CA GLU A 151 1.58 10.20 -12.44
C GLU A 151 1.59 10.64 -10.97
N GLU A 152 0.49 10.43 -10.25
CA GLU A 152 0.41 10.66 -8.81
C GLU A 152 1.47 9.83 -8.05
N ILE A 153 1.56 8.53 -8.34
CA ILE A 153 2.54 7.64 -7.68
C ILE A 153 3.97 8.06 -8.01
N LYS A 154 4.27 8.35 -9.28
CA LYS A 154 5.58 8.84 -9.77
C LYS A 154 6.01 10.07 -8.99
N SER A 155 5.15 11.08 -8.93
CA SER A 155 5.43 12.34 -8.25
C SER A 155 5.72 12.13 -6.76
N HIS A 156 4.87 11.35 -6.06
CA HIS A 156 5.08 11.05 -4.65
C HIS A 156 6.38 10.28 -4.39
N LYS A 157 6.71 9.29 -5.23
CA LYS A 157 7.94 8.50 -5.09
C LYS A 157 9.19 9.35 -5.36
N ALA A 158 9.17 10.18 -6.39
CA ALA A 158 10.26 11.09 -6.71
C ALA A 158 10.49 12.12 -5.59
N HIS A 159 9.41 12.71 -5.06
CA HIS A 159 9.50 13.65 -3.95
C HIS A 159 10.11 13.00 -2.70
N LYS A 160 9.64 11.80 -2.32
CA LYS A 160 10.19 11.05 -1.18
C LYS A 160 11.67 10.72 -1.37
N PHE A 161 12.05 10.23 -2.54
CA PHE A 161 13.45 9.89 -2.84
C PHE A 161 14.36 11.12 -2.77
N ASN A 162 13.93 12.25 -3.33
CA ASN A 162 14.70 13.50 -3.30
C ASN A 162 14.83 14.05 -1.88
N ARG A 163 13.75 14.02 -1.08
CA ARG A 163 13.80 14.40 0.33
C ARG A 163 14.80 13.54 1.08
N ASP A 164 14.71 12.22 0.95
CA ASP A 164 15.61 11.30 1.66
C ASP A 164 17.06 11.47 1.18
N LYS A 165 17.29 11.70 -0.11
CA LYS A 165 18.62 12.05 -0.65
C LYS A 165 19.19 13.29 0.04
N LEU A 166 18.42 14.38 0.12
CA LEU A 166 18.85 15.60 0.81
C LEU A 166 19.13 15.35 2.29
N ASP A 167 18.36 14.47 2.94
CA ASP A 167 18.61 14.15 4.35
C ASP A 167 19.86 13.29 4.55
N TYR A 168 20.24 12.44 3.60
CA TYR A 168 21.55 11.80 3.60
C TYR A 168 22.68 12.82 3.39
N GLU A 169 22.54 13.73 2.42
CA GLU A 169 23.54 14.76 2.13
C GLU A 169 23.79 15.71 3.30
N HIS A 170 22.75 16.01 4.10
CA HIS A 170 22.85 16.88 5.28
C HIS A 170 23.00 16.12 6.60
N GLY A 171 23.17 14.79 6.59
CA GLY A 171 23.29 13.97 7.81
C GLY A 171 22.05 13.96 8.72
N ARG A 172 20.87 14.24 8.17
CA ARG A 172 19.60 14.39 8.90
C ARG A 172 18.77 13.11 9.01
N ILE A 173 19.20 11.99 8.43
CA ILE A 173 18.45 10.73 8.45
C ILE A 173 18.09 10.28 9.86
N TYR A 174 18.97 10.41 10.84
CA TYR A 174 18.66 9.97 12.21
C TYR A 174 18.03 11.08 13.08
N THR A 175 17.82 12.28 12.52
CA THR A 175 17.18 13.39 13.24
C THR A 175 15.65 13.30 13.21
N PHE A 176 15.06 12.67 12.19
CA PHE A 176 13.60 12.43 12.18
C PHE A 176 13.21 11.46 13.29
N ALA A 177 14.02 10.42 13.52
CA ALA A 177 13.75 9.40 14.51
C ALA A 177 13.83 9.95 15.96
N ARG A 178 14.68 10.96 16.22
CA ARG A 178 14.66 11.70 17.50
C ARG A 178 13.31 12.33 17.82
N LYS A 179 12.53 12.79 16.82
CA LYS A 179 11.19 13.36 17.07
C LYS A 179 10.20 12.31 17.61
N TYR A 180 10.36 11.05 17.21
CA TYR A 180 9.54 9.93 17.68
C TYR A 180 10.08 9.30 18.97
N ASP A 181 11.39 9.35 19.23
CA ASP A 181 11.99 8.92 20.50
C ASP A 181 11.62 9.83 21.68
N ILE A 182 11.42 11.13 21.44
CA ILE A 182 10.91 12.07 22.47
C ILE A 182 9.47 11.71 22.87
N LEU A 183 8.71 11.03 22.00
CA LEU A 183 7.35 10.55 22.32
C LEU A 183 7.41 9.24 23.13
N ARG A 184 8.36 8.35 22.84
CA ARG A 184 8.53 7.07 23.56
C ARG A 184 9.16 7.24 24.95
N THR A 185 10.11 8.18 25.10
CA THR A 185 10.74 8.46 26.41
C THR A 185 9.75 9.04 27.43
N LYS A 186 8.72 9.77 26.99
CA LYS A 186 7.65 10.25 27.88
C LYS A 186 6.79 9.11 28.47
N ASP A 187 6.60 8.02 27.73
CA ASP A 187 5.84 6.86 28.22
C ASP A 187 6.68 5.92 29.09
N VAL A 188 7.97 5.73 28.77
CA VAL A 188 8.86 4.85 29.57
C VAL A 188 9.25 5.47 30.91
N SER A 189 9.25 6.81 31.01
CA SER A 189 9.51 7.52 32.28
C SER A 189 8.43 7.27 33.34
N LYS A 190 7.22 6.83 32.94
CA LYS A 190 6.16 6.46 33.87
C LYS A 190 6.23 5.00 34.33
N SER A 191 6.81 4.10 33.54
CA SER A 191 6.86 2.67 33.89
C SER A 191 8.10 2.26 34.67
N PHE A 192 9.16 3.09 34.71
CA PHE A 192 10.41 2.74 35.40
C PHE A 192 10.44 3.12 36.89
N VAL A 193 9.52 3.95 37.36
CA VAL A 193 9.47 4.37 38.78
C VAL A 193 8.83 3.29 39.68
N GLU A 194 8.15 2.28 39.12
CA GLU A 194 7.49 1.22 39.90
C GLU A 194 8.29 -0.08 40.08
N ILE A 195 9.50 -0.21 39.52
CA ILE A 195 10.30 -1.46 39.62
C ILE A 195 11.50 -1.31 40.57
N ALA A 196 11.73 -0.13 41.16
CA ALA A 196 12.85 0.14 42.06
C ALA A 196 12.48 0.19 43.56
N VAL A 197 11.40 -0.50 43.98
CA VAL A 197 11.09 -0.73 45.39
C VAL A 197 10.64 -2.17 45.54
N HIS A 198 11.58 -3.10 45.74
CA HIS A 198 11.49 -4.32 46.58
C HIS A 198 12.84 -5.01 46.60
#